data_AF-A0A4P8XHL5-F1
#
_entry.id   AF-A0A4P8XHL5-F1
#
_cell.length_a   1.000
_cell.length_b   1.000
_cell.length_c   1.000
_cell.angle_alpha   90.00
_cell.angle_beta   90.00
_cell.angle_gamma   90.00
#
_symmetry.space_group_name_H-M   'P 1'
#
loop_
_entity.id
_entity.type
_entity.pdbx_description
1 polymer ?
#
loop_
_entity_poly.entity_id
_entity_poly.type
_entity_poly.pdbx_seq_one_letter_code
_entity_poly.pdbx_strand_id
1 'polypeptide(L)'
;MNEVQLVINNIKNNNVAKDELVHFLDSHNILIKANAIFQIVKLKIDDDIVIQKLAKLAQNAEEEPKVIGLYNNSHFALAALSWLETENSLEKFEGIVNGLQPDKYSTLQNLIEERPYLYL
;
A
#
# COMPACT_ATOMS: atom_id res chain seq x y z
N MET A 1 -2.73 4.32 -26.58
CA MET A 1 -2.13 4.29 -25.22
C MET A 1 -3.06 3.47 -24.35
N ASN A 2 -2.57 2.46 -23.62
CA ASN A 2 -3.43 1.60 -22.79
C ASN A 2 -4.02 2.44 -21.64
N GLU A 3 -5.34 2.38 -21.41
CA GLU A 3 -6.05 3.14 -20.37
C GLU A 3 -5.42 2.93 -18.98
N VAL A 4 -4.96 1.72 -18.69
CA VAL A 4 -4.26 1.39 -17.44
C VAL A 4 -2.96 2.19 -17.29
N GLN A 5 -2.19 2.32 -18.37
CA GLN A 5 -0.93 3.06 -18.35
C GLN A 5 -1.16 4.56 -18.14
N LEU A 6 -2.25 5.10 -18.69
CA LEU A 6 -2.61 6.50 -18.47
C LEU A 6 -2.94 6.75 -16.99
N VAL A 7 -3.74 5.88 -16.37
CA VAL A 7 -4.07 5.99 -14.94
C VAL A 7 -2.81 5.89 -14.07
N ILE A 8 -1.94 4.92 -14.33
CA ILE A 8 -0.67 4.78 -13.60
C ILE A 8 0.18 6.05 -13.73
N ASN A 9 0.30 6.59 -14.95
CA ASN A 9 1.06 7.82 -15.18
C ASN A 9 0.44 9.01 -14.43
N ASN A 10 -0.88 9.12 -14.39
CA ASN A 10 -1.56 10.19 -13.65
C ASN A 10 -1.31 10.06 -12.14
N ILE A 11 -1.36 8.85 -11.58
CA ILE A 11 -1.04 8.61 -10.16
C ILE A 11 0.41 9.02 -9.86
N LYS A 12 1.37 8.53 -10.65
CA LYS A 12 2.81 8.80 -10.45
C LYS A 12 3.14 10.29 -10.56
N ASN A 13 2.48 11.00 -11.47
CA ASN A 13 2.68 12.43 -11.69
C ASN A 13 1.87 13.32 -10.74
N ASN A 14 1.17 12.74 -9.75
CA ASN A 14 0.29 13.46 -8.84
C ASN A 14 -0.83 14.26 -9.53
N ASN A 15 -1.31 13.77 -10.68
CA ASN A 15 -2.38 14.36 -11.49
C ASN A 15 -3.75 13.72 -11.18
N VAL A 16 -3.94 13.29 -9.93
CA VAL A 16 -5.17 12.64 -9.45
C VAL A 16 -5.56 13.28 -8.13
N ALA A 17 -6.86 13.42 -7.89
CA ALA A 17 -7.36 13.91 -6.61
C ALA A 17 -7.14 12.86 -5.51
N LYS A 18 -7.11 13.33 -4.26
CA LYS A 18 -7.03 12.45 -3.08
C LYS A 18 -8.12 11.37 -3.10
N ASP A 19 -9.37 11.74 -3.37
CA ASP A 19 -10.49 10.80 -3.38
C ASP A 19 -10.33 9.71 -4.46
N GLU A 20 -9.69 10.04 -5.59
CA GLU A 20 -9.35 9.06 -6.63
C GLU A 20 -8.28 8.09 -6.16
N LEU A 21 -7.25 8.58 -5.46
CA LEU A 21 -6.23 7.70 -4.83
C LEU A 21 -6.86 6.72 -3.84
N VAL A 22 -7.79 7.21 -3.01
CA VAL A 22 -8.54 6.36 -2.08
C VAL A 22 -9.38 5.33 -2.82
N HIS A 23 -10.02 5.71 -3.93
CA HIS A 23 -10.80 4.79 -4.76
C HIS A 23 -9.91 3.71 -5.41
N PHE A 24 -8.70 4.07 -5.85
CA PHE A 24 -7.77 3.12 -6.47
C PHE A 24 -7.26 2.03 -5.52
N LEU A 25 -7.38 2.20 -4.20
CA LEU A 25 -7.11 1.12 -3.23
C LEU A 25 -8.05 -0.08 -3.41
N ASP A 26 -9.26 0.14 -3.93
CA ASP A 26 -10.23 -0.93 -4.21
C ASP A 26 -10.13 -1.46 -5.66
N SER A 27 -9.15 -0.99 -6.45
CA SER A 27 -9.00 -1.38 -7.85
C SER A 27 -8.72 -2.88 -8.01
N HIS A 28 -9.37 -3.52 -8.98
CA HIS A 28 -9.03 -4.89 -9.40
C HIS A 28 -7.69 -4.94 -10.14
N ASN A 29 -7.18 -3.79 -10.61
CA ASN A 29 -5.90 -3.73 -11.29
C ASN A 29 -4.76 -3.62 -10.27
N ILE A 30 -3.94 -4.67 -10.24
CA ILE A 30 -2.81 -4.86 -9.33
C ILE A 30 -1.88 -3.65 -9.31
N LEU A 31 -1.53 -3.11 -10.49
CA LEU A 31 -0.57 -2.04 -10.63
C LEU A 31 -1.17 -0.68 -10.25
N ILE A 32 -2.42 -0.42 -10.61
CA ILE A 32 -3.12 0.80 -10.18
C ILE A 32 -3.16 0.87 -8.65
N LYS A 33 -3.54 -0.24 -8.00
CA LYS A 33 -3.58 -0.35 -6.54
C LYS A 33 -2.21 -0.11 -5.90
N ALA A 34 -1.15 -0.78 -6.39
CA ALA A 34 0.22 -0.59 -5.90
C ALA A 34 0.68 0.88 -6.00
N ASN A 35 0.44 1.52 -7.15
CA ASN A 35 0.83 2.91 -7.36
C ASN A 35 0.04 3.87 -6.45
N ALA A 36 -1.25 3.60 -6.20
CA ALA A 36 -2.05 4.39 -5.26
C ALA A 36 -1.49 4.31 -3.84
N ILE A 37 -1.11 3.12 -3.36
CA ILE A 37 -0.47 2.92 -2.06
C ILE A 37 0.81 3.76 -1.94
N PHE A 38 1.70 3.67 -2.94
CA PHE A 38 2.96 4.43 -2.93
C PHE A 38 2.73 5.93 -2.95
N GLN A 39 1.77 6.40 -3.75
CA GLN A 39 1.46 7.82 -3.84
C GLN A 39 0.86 8.35 -2.53
N ILE A 40 0.00 7.58 -1.86
CA ILE A 40 -0.54 7.89 -0.53
C ILE A 40 0.60 8.10 0.48
N VAL A 41 1.58 7.19 0.51
CA VAL A 41 2.73 7.29 1.42
C VAL A 41 3.58 8.51 1.09
N LYS A 42 3.89 8.75 -0.20
CA LYS A 42 4.68 9.92 -0.64
C LYS A 42 4.04 11.25 -0.26
N LEU A 43 2.73 11.34 -0.40
CA LEU A 43 1.95 12.53 -0.09
C LEU A 43 1.59 12.64 1.40
N LYS A 44 1.94 11.64 2.21
CA LYS A 44 1.60 11.54 3.63
C LYS A 44 0.09 11.68 3.87
N ILE A 45 -0.72 11.00 3.07
CA ILE A 45 -2.18 10.98 3.23
C ILE A 45 -2.52 9.93 4.30
N ASP A 46 -3.03 10.39 5.43
CA ASP A 46 -3.15 9.61 6.67
C ASP A 46 -4.54 9.71 7.33
N ASP A 47 -5.55 10.16 6.58
CA ASP A 47 -6.92 10.23 7.12
C ASP A 47 -7.50 8.84 7.43
N ASP A 48 -8.48 8.81 8.31
CA ASP A 48 -9.08 7.58 8.82
C ASP A 48 -9.57 6.63 7.72
N ILE A 49 -10.11 7.16 6.61
CA ILE A 49 -10.62 6.33 5.51
C ILE A 49 -9.46 5.62 4.81
N VAL A 50 -8.37 6.34 4.55
CA VAL A 50 -7.16 5.77 3.96
C VAL A 50 -6.56 4.72 4.87
N ILE A 51 -6.38 5.03 6.17
CA ILE A 51 -5.82 4.08 7.13
C ILE A 51 -6.68 2.81 7.24
N GLN A 52 -8.00 2.95 7.30
CA GLN A 52 -8.91 1.80 7.33
C GLN A 52 -8.83 0.93 6.08
N LYS A 53 -8.72 1.56 4.89
CA LYS A 53 -8.58 0.82 3.63
C LYS A 53 -7.25 0.10 3.52
N LEU A 54 -6.15 0.74 3.92
CA LEU A 54 -4.83 0.10 3.98
C LEU A 54 -4.85 -1.09 4.96
N ALA A 55 -5.42 -0.92 6.15
CA ALA A 55 -5.55 -1.99 7.13
C ALA A 55 -6.39 -3.18 6.62
N LYS A 56 -7.52 -2.90 5.96
CA LYS A 56 -8.34 -3.95 5.34
C LYS A 56 -7.57 -4.69 4.24
N LEU A 57 -6.87 -3.95 3.37
CA LEU A 57 -6.08 -4.54 2.29
C LEU A 57 -4.92 -5.39 2.84
N ALA A 58 -4.29 -4.95 3.93
CA ALA A 58 -3.19 -5.65 4.60
C ALA A 58 -3.59 -7.03 5.13
N GLN A 59 -4.86 -7.25 5.47
CA GLN A 59 -5.36 -8.53 6.00
C GLN A 59 -5.55 -9.61 4.91
N ASN A 60 -5.58 -9.23 3.63
CA ASN A 60 -5.92 -10.13 2.52
C ASN A 60 -4.68 -10.72 1.80
N ALA A 61 -3.58 -10.93 2.53
CA ALA A 61 -2.28 -11.28 1.93
C ALA A 61 -2.28 -12.60 1.14
N GLU A 62 -3.16 -13.54 1.45
CA GLU A 62 -3.27 -14.83 0.74
C GLU A 62 -4.15 -14.73 -0.52
N GLU A 63 -5.01 -13.71 -0.60
CA GLU A 63 -5.94 -13.49 -1.71
C GLU A 63 -5.39 -12.51 -2.76
N GLU A 64 -4.52 -11.58 -2.36
CA GLU A 64 -3.97 -10.59 -3.28
C GLU A 64 -2.90 -11.19 -4.21
N PRO A 65 -2.99 -10.93 -5.53
CA PRO A 65 -2.00 -11.40 -6.50
C PRO A 65 -0.65 -10.69 -6.32
N LYS A 66 0.43 -11.40 -6.62
CA LYS A 66 1.79 -10.85 -6.52
C LYS A 66 1.99 -9.65 -7.45
N VAL A 67 2.66 -8.64 -6.94
CA VAL A 67 3.06 -7.44 -7.69
C VAL A 67 4.51 -7.60 -8.15
N ILE A 68 5.42 -7.91 -7.21
CA ILE A 68 6.85 -8.09 -7.48
C ILE A 68 7.45 -9.06 -6.47
N GLY A 69 8.20 -10.04 -6.97
CA GLY A 69 8.84 -11.06 -6.13
C GLY A 69 7.83 -11.74 -5.19
N LEU A 70 8.09 -11.66 -3.88
CA LEU A 70 7.22 -12.21 -2.84
C LEU A 70 6.12 -11.23 -2.40
N TYR A 71 6.17 -9.97 -2.82
CA TYR A 71 5.30 -8.91 -2.35
C TYR A 71 4.04 -8.77 -3.21
N ASN A 72 2.90 -8.59 -2.55
CA ASN A 72 1.62 -8.21 -3.15
C ASN A 72 1.12 -6.91 -2.51
N ASN A 73 -0.06 -6.45 -2.94
CA ASN A 73 -0.64 -5.21 -2.43
C ASN A 73 -0.97 -5.24 -0.94
N SER A 74 -1.23 -6.40 -0.33
CA SER A 74 -1.39 -6.50 1.13
C SER A 74 -0.07 -6.24 1.86
N HIS A 75 1.05 -6.75 1.36
CA HIS A 75 2.37 -6.45 1.93
C HIS A 75 2.68 -4.95 1.81
N PHE A 76 2.42 -4.33 0.64
CA PHE A 76 2.62 -2.90 0.47
C PHE A 76 1.67 -2.06 1.32
N ALA A 77 0.43 -2.48 1.50
CA ALA A 77 -0.52 -1.79 2.36
C ALA A 77 -0.09 -1.85 3.84
N LEU A 78 0.39 -3.00 4.29
CA LEU A 78 0.91 -3.16 5.65
C LEU A 78 2.18 -2.34 5.87
N ALA A 79 3.11 -2.36 4.90
CA ALA A 79 4.30 -1.53 4.95
C ALA A 79 3.95 -0.02 4.91
N ALA A 80 2.92 0.38 4.15
CA ALA A 80 2.44 1.76 4.10
C ALA A 80 1.94 2.25 5.46
N LEU A 81 1.23 1.41 6.23
CA LEU A 81 0.83 1.76 7.60
C LEU A 81 2.03 2.06 8.50
N SER A 82 3.14 1.33 8.33
CA SER A 82 4.40 1.62 9.02
C SER A 82 5.06 2.91 8.52
N TRP A 83 5.14 3.11 7.19
CA TRP A 83 5.82 4.25 6.58
C TRP A 83 5.11 5.60 6.77
N LEU A 84 3.81 5.62 7.06
CA LEU A 84 3.08 6.85 7.36
C LEU A 84 3.46 7.45 8.71
N GLU A 85 3.97 6.63 9.65
CA GLU A 85 4.52 7.07 10.94
C GLU A 85 3.55 7.93 11.78
N THR A 86 2.24 7.69 11.69
CA THR A 86 1.22 8.36 12.52
C THR A 86 0.71 7.41 13.60
N GLU A 87 0.18 7.95 14.69
CA GLU A 87 -0.34 7.14 15.80
C GLU A 87 -1.38 6.12 15.31
N ASN A 88 -2.35 6.56 14.52
CA ASN A 88 -3.39 5.69 13.97
C ASN A 88 -2.82 4.65 12.98
N SER A 89 -1.88 5.05 12.12
CA SER A 89 -1.29 4.11 11.14
C SER A 89 -0.46 3.03 11.85
N LEU A 90 0.30 3.41 12.88
CA LEU A 90 1.12 2.51 13.68
C LEU A 90 0.27 1.58 14.55
N GLU A 91 -0.82 2.06 15.14
CA GLU A 91 -1.76 1.22 15.89
C GLU A 91 -2.32 0.10 14.99
N LYS A 92 -2.74 0.42 13.76
CA LYS A 92 -3.22 -0.59 12.79
C LYS A 92 -2.12 -1.53 12.33
N PHE A 93 -0.92 -1.01 12.11
CA PHE A 93 0.24 -1.82 11.76
C PHE A 93 0.53 -2.87 12.85
N GLU A 94 0.68 -2.44 14.10
CA GLU A 94 0.97 -3.34 15.23
C GLU A 94 -0.14 -4.37 15.44
N GLY A 95 -1.40 -3.93 15.35
CA GLY A 95 -2.56 -4.82 15.48
C GLY A 95 -2.56 -5.98 14.47
N ILE A 96 -2.03 -5.77 13.27
CA ILE A 96 -1.92 -6.81 12.23
C ILE A 96 -0.63 -7.62 12.42
N VAL A 97 0.49 -6.95 12.66
CA VAL A 97 1.82 -7.58 12.76
C VAL A 97 1.93 -8.54 13.92
N ASN A 98 1.29 -8.25 15.05
CA ASN A 98 1.28 -9.13 16.23
C ASN A 98 0.66 -10.52 15.95
N GLY A 99 -0.14 -10.65 14.89
CA GLY A 99 -0.71 -11.92 14.44
C GLY A 99 0.10 -12.66 13.38
N LEU A 100 1.21 -12.08 12.89
CA LEU A 100 2.00 -12.68 11.81
C LEU A 100 2.91 -13.79 12.31
N GLN A 101 3.09 -14.81 11.46
CA GLN A 101 4.13 -15.81 11.66
C GLN A 101 5.53 -15.19 11.44
N PRO A 102 6.59 -15.70 12.11
CA PRO A 102 7.93 -15.09 12.06
C PRO A 102 8.52 -14.95 10.65
N ASP A 103 8.27 -15.90 9.76
CA ASP A 103 8.71 -15.89 8.36
C ASP A 103 7.99 -14.80 7.53
N LYS A 104 6.68 -14.66 7.72
CA LYS A 104 5.88 -13.58 7.11
C LYS A 104 6.34 -12.22 7.63
N TYR A 105 6.65 -12.12 8.92
CA TYR A 105 7.17 -10.90 9.52
C TYR A 105 8.55 -10.52 8.97
N SER A 106 9.49 -11.46 8.88
CA SER A 106 10.82 -11.21 8.30
C SER A 106 10.72 -10.72 6.85
N THR A 107 9.81 -11.30 6.06
CA THR A 107 9.53 -10.84 4.68
C THR A 107 9.02 -9.40 4.66
N LEU A 108 8.11 -9.04 5.56
CA LEU A 108 7.59 -7.69 5.68
C LEU A 108 8.67 -6.69 6.13
N GLN A 109 9.55 -7.06 7.06
CA GLN A 109 10.63 -6.20 7.53
C GLN A 109 11.58 -5.83 6.38
N ASN A 110 11.98 -6.80 5.56
CA ASN A 110 12.81 -6.53 4.38
C ASN A 110 12.15 -5.50 3.45
N LEU A 111 10.85 -5.67 3.18
CA LEU A 111 10.10 -4.71 2.37
C LEU A 111 10.10 -3.29 2.99
N ILE A 112 9.85 -3.19 4.30
CA ILE A 112 9.80 -1.92 5.03
C ILE A 112 11.15 -1.20 4.96
N GLU A 113 12.26 -1.94 5.07
CA GLU A 113 13.63 -1.41 4.99
C GLU A 113 14.01 -0.99 3.56
N GLU A 114 13.61 -1.76 2.55
CA GLU A 114 13.90 -1.47 1.14
C GLU A 114 13.23 -0.15 0.67
N ARG A 115 12.09 0.23 1.26
CA ARG A 115 11.32 1.45 0.94
C ARG A 115 11.17 1.67 -0.59
N PRO A 116 10.62 0.70 -1.35
CA PRO A 116 10.58 0.76 -2.81
C PRO A 116 9.80 1.97 -3.35
N TYR A 117 8.88 2.54 -2.56
CA TYR A 117 8.13 3.74 -2.93
C TYR A 117 9.03 4.96 -3.18
N LEU A 118 10.28 4.98 -2.68
CA LEU A 118 11.22 6.09 -2.93
C LEU A 118 11.77 6.09 -4.37
N TYR A 119 11.71 4.96 -5.07
CA TYR A 119 12.37 4.78 -6.37
C TYR A 119 11.39 4.58 -7.54
N LEU A 120 10.09 4.44 -7.26
CA LEU A 120 9.03 4.12 -8.23
C LEU A 120 8.12 5.30 -8.53
#